data_AF-A0ABD5MXH9-F1
#
_entry.id   AF-A0ABD5MXH9-F1
#
_cell.length_a   1.000
_cell.length_b   1.000
_cell.length_c   1.000
_cell.angle_alpha   90.00
_cell.angle_beta   90.00
_cell.angle_gamma   90.00
#
_symmetry.space_group_name_H-M   'P 1'
#
loop_
_entity.id
_entity.type
_entity.pdbx_description
1 polymer ?
#
loop_
_entity_poly.entity_id
_entity_poly.type
_entity_poly.pdbx_seq_one_letter_code
_entity_poly.pdbx_strand_id
1 'polypeptide(L)'
;MSDFVWPTILILNTILAFLVGVFVLGKLNKDKKSGYPIKDERTIKITGKAAIGTYYISLAFMISLLLFIIFGKEFLALPELEAGWAIMAIMLVSGISNALLSWYYSRKGDL
;
A
#
# COMPACT_ATOMS: atom_id res chain seq x y z
N MET A 1 1.23 33.80 0.21
CA MET A 1 0.17 32.76 0.20
C MET A 1 0.72 31.34 0.35
N SER A 2 2.03 31.13 0.54
CA SER A 2 2.66 29.81 0.75
C SER A 2 2.69 29.34 2.21
N ASP A 3 2.63 30.27 3.16
CA ASP A 3 3.03 30.00 4.55
C ASP A 3 2.04 29.07 5.30
N PHE A 4 0.80 28.98 4.80
CA PHE A 4 -0.23 28.09 5.35
C PHE A 4 -0.40 26.77 4.60
N VAL A 5 0.26 26.57 3.45
CA VAL A 5 0.07 25.37 2.63
C VAL A 5 0.60 24.13 3.36
N TRP A 6 1.84 24.18 3.86
CA TRP A 6 2.46 23.06 4.56
C TRP A 6 1.78 22.71 5.89
N PRO A 7 1.47 23.68 6.79
CA PRO A 7 0.70 23.39 7.99
C PRO A 7 -0.67 22.76 7.69
N THR A 8 -1.37 23.23 6.65
CA THR A 8 -2.68 22.69 6.27
C THR A 8 -2.59 21.25 5.79
N ILE A 9 -1.60 20.93 4.93
CA ILE A 9 -1.38 19.56 4.44
C ILE A 9 -1.09 18.60 5.60
N LEU A 10 -0.27 19.02 6.57
CA LEU A 10 0.06 18.20 7.73
C LEU A 10 -1.17 17.93 8.59
N ILE A 11 -1.97 18.96 8.89
CA ILE A 11 -3.23 18.82 9.67
C ILE A 11 -4.19 17.85 8.97
N LEU A 12 -4.38 18.00 7.65
CA LEU A 12 -5.26 17.11 6.89
C LEU A 12 -4.78 15.66 6.92
N ASN A 13 -3.48 15.40 6.79
CA ASN A 13 -2.92 14.06 6.89
C ASN A 13 -3.08 13.47 8.30
N THR A 14 -2.91 14.28 9.35
CA THR A 14 -3.15 13.83 10.74
C THR A 14 -4.60 13.45 10.98
N ILE A 15 -5.55 14.26 10.51
CA ILE A 15 -6.99 13.96 10.62
C ILE A 15 -7.32 12.68 9.86
N LEU A 16 -6.80 12.52 8.64
CA LEU A 16 -7.03 11.33 7.84
C LEU A 16 -6.49 10.06 8.53
N ALA A 17 -5.25 10.12 9.05
CA ALA A 17 -4.65 9.01 9.79
C ALA A 17 -5.46 8.66 11.04
N PHE A 18 -5.95 9.65 11.77
CA PHE A 18 -6.81 9.45 12.94
C PHE A 18 -8.12 8.76 12.57
N LEU A 19 -8.81 9.23 11.52
CA LEU A 19 -10.06 8.62 11.05
C LEU A 19 -9.87 7.16 10.61
N VAL A 20 -8.80 6.87 9.87
CA VAL A 20 -8.45 5.50 9.48
C VAL A 20 -8.16 4.64 10.71
N GLY A 21 -7.42 5.18 11.70
CA GLY A 21 -7.14 4.50 12.95
C GLY A 21 -8.41 4.13 13.73
N VAL A 22 -9.33 5.08 13.91
CA VAL A 22 -10.63 4.86 14.57
C VAL A 22 -11.45 3.81 13.83
N PHE A 23 -11.50 3.86 12.49
CA PHE A 23 -12.22 2.88 11.69
C PHE A 23 -11.66 1.46 11.86
N VAL A 24 -10.33 1.29 11.79
CA VAL A 24 -9.67 0.00 11.95
C VAL A 24 -9.86 -0.54 13.37
N LEU A 25 -9.68 0.30 14.40
CA LEU A 25 -9.89 -0.10 15.79
C LEU A 25 -11.35 -0.47 16.07
N GLY A 26 -12.30 0.28 15.49
CA GLY A 26 -13.72 -0.02 15.57
C GLY A 26 -14.07 -1.38 14.98
N LYS A 27 -13.45 -1.74 13.85
CA LYS A 27 -13.59 -3.06 13.24
C LYS A 27 -13.02 -4.17 14.12
N LEU A 28 -11.77 -4.02 14.58
CA LEU A 28 -11.11 -5.00 15.45
C LEU A 28 -11.88 -5.26 16.75
N ASN A 29 -12.46 -4.22 17.35
CA ASN A 29 -13.27 -4.35 18.56
C ASN A 29 -14.61 -5.08 18.30
N LYS A 30 -15.21 -4.91 17.11
CA LYS A 30 -16.41 -5.67 16.71
C LYS A 30 -16.06 -7.14 16.49
N ASP A 31 -14.96 -7.41 15.79
CA ASP A 31 -14.50 -8.77 15.49
C ASP A 31 -14.18 -9.55 16.79
N LYS A 32 -13.52 -8.91 17.77
CA LYS A 32 -13.29 -9.46 19.11
C LYS A 32 -14.59 -9.80 19.85
N LYS A 33 -15.58 -8.90 19.83
CA LYS A 33 -16.87 -9.11 20.51
C LYS A 33 -17.68 -10.25 19.90
N SER A 34 -17.50 -10.53 18.61
CA SER A 34 -18.18 -11.63 17.91
C SER A 34 -17.56 -13.02 18.14
N GLY A 35 -16.49 -13.13 18.94
CA GLY A 35 -15.86 -14.42 19.25
C GLY A 35 -15.05 -15.02 18.09
N TYR A 36 -14.85 -14.29 16.99
CA TYR A 36 -13.98 -14.72 15.92
C TYR A 36 -12.51 -14.68 16.40
N PRO A 37 -11.73 -15.75 16.17
CA PRO A 37 -10.31 -15.72 16.46
C PRO A 37 -9.66 -14.60 15.64
N ILE A 38 -8.96 -13.69 16.33
CA ILE A 38 -8.38 -12.45 15.76
C ILE A 38 -7.48 -12.74 14.56
N LYS A 39 -6.88 -13.95 14.50
CA LYS A 39 -6.21 -14.50 13.33
C LYS A 39 -6.38 -16.02 13.31
N ASP A 40 -7.38 -16.49 12.57
CA ASP A 40 -7.46 -17.89 12.17
C ASP A 40 -6.20 -18.26 11.33
N GLU A 41 -5.73 -19.51 11.44
CA GLU A 41 -4.58 -20.03 10.67
C GLU A 41 -4.76 -19.78 9.17
N ARG A 42 -6.00 -19.87 8.69
CA ARG A 42 -6.37 -19.54 7.31
C ARG A 42 -6.06 -18.09 6.95
N THR A 43 -6.37 -17.14 7.82
CA THR A 43 -6.10 -15.71 7.59
C THR A 43 -4.60 -15.44 7.54
N ILE A 44 -3.82 -16.13 8.37
CA ILE A 44 -2.35 -16.03 8.37
C ILE A 44 -1.78 -16.52 7.04
N LYS A 45 -2.22 -17.69 6.55
CA LYS A 45 -1.79 -18.24 5.26
C LYS A 45 -2.14 -17.33 4.09
N ILE A 46 -3.38 -16.82 4.05
CA ILE A 46 -3.85 -15.88 3.00
C ILE A 46 -3.01 -14.61 3.00
N THR A 47 -2.84 -13.99 4.18
CA THR A 47 -2.09 -12.73 4.32
C THR A 47 -0.62 -12.93 3.96
N GLY A 48 -0.01 -14.04 4.38
CA GLY A 48 1.38 -14.37 4.04
C GLY A 48 1.57 -14.55 2.53
N LYS A 49 0.65 -15.26 1.87
CA LYS A 49 0.71 -15.46 0.42
C LYS A 49 0.50 -14.16 -0.35
N ALA A 50 -0.45 -13.32 0.08
CA ALA A 50 -0.68 -12.00 -0.51
C ALA A 50 0.53 -11.08 -0.35
N ALA A 51 1.17 -11.10 0.83
CA ALA A 51 2.37 -10.30 1.11
C ALA A 51 3.54 -10.71 0.21
N ILE A 52 3.80 -12.02 0.07
CA ILE A 52 4.87 -12.52 -0.82
C ILE A 52 4.60 -12.14 -2.28
N GLY A 53 3.37 -12.33 -2.77
CA GLY A 53 3.00 -11.93 -4.13
C GLY A 53 3.17 -10.43 -4.35
N THR A 54 2.74 -9.61 -3.37
CA THR A 54 2.90 -8.15 -3.41
C THR A 54 4.35 -7.74 -3.44
N TYR A 55 5.21 -8.41 -2.65
CA TYR A 55 6.65 -8.15 -2.63
C TYR A 55 7.26 -8.32 -4.02
N TYR A 56 6.99 -9.44 -4.70
CA TYR A 56 7.53 -9.68 -6.03
C TYR A 56 6.99 -8.72 -7.09
N ILE A 57 5.68 -8.39 -7.04
CA ILE A 57 5.09 -7.39 -7.95
C ILE A 57 5.73 -6.02 -7.73
N SER A 58 5.88 -5.60 -6.46
CA SER A 58 6.47 -4.31 -6.12
C SER A 58 7.95 -4.26 -6.51
N LEU A 59 8.69 -5.36 -6.32
CA LEU A 59 10.09 -5.46 -6.73
C LEU A 59 10.23 -5.34 -8.24
N ALA A 60 9.42 -6.08 -9.01
CA ALA A 60 9.41 -5.98 -10.46
C ALA A 60 9.07 -4.57 -10.95
N PHE A 61 8.09 -3.92 -10.31
CA PHE A 61 7.73 -2.53 -10.60
C PHE A 61 8.87 -1.55 -10.29
N MET A 62 9.54 -1.68 -9.14
CA MET A 62 10.68 -0.84 -8.77
C MET A 62 11.85 -1.00 -9.75
N ILE A 63 12.15 -2.23 -10.17
CA ILE A 63 13.18 -2.49 -11.18
C ILE A 63 12.79 -1.85 -12.52
N SER A 64 11.53 -2.01 -12.94
CA SER A 64 11.02 -1.41 -14.18
C SER A 64 11.09 0.12 -14.12
N LEU A 65 10.74 0.74 -12.99
CA LEU A 65 10.80 2.18 -12.79
C LEU A 65 12.24 2.68 -12.83
N LEU A 66 13.17 1.97 -12.18
CA LEU A 66 14.60 2.28 -12.21
C LEU A 66 15.13 2.26 -13.66
N LEU A 67 14.83 1.20 -14.41
CA LEU A 67 15.22 1.09 -15.81
C LEU A 67 14.62 2.23 -16.63
N PHE A 68 13.35 2.57 -16.42
CA PHE A 68 12.71 3.67 -17.12
C PHE A 68 13.39 5.02 -16.84
N ILE A 69 13.79 5.28 -15.60
CA ILE A 69 14.51 6.51 -15.23
C ILE A 69 15.88 6.54 -15.91
N ILE A 70 16.65 5.45 -15.87
CA ILE A 70 17.96 5.37 -16.51
C ILE A 70 17.83 5.58 -18.02
N PHE A 71 16.95 4.81 -18.67
CA PHE A 71 16.77 4.90 -20.13
C PHE A 71 16.20 6.26 -20.56
N GLY A 72 15.23 6.78 -19.81
CA GLY A 72 14.60 8.07 -20.09
C GLY A 72 15.58 9.24 -20.00
N LYS A 73 16.46 9.22 -19.00
CA LYS A 73 17.48 10.26 -18.83
C LYS A 73 18.57 10.16 -19.90
N GLU A 74 19.13 8.97 -20.10
CA GLU A 74 20.32 8.79 -20.96
C GLU A 74 20.00 8.78 -22.47
N PHE A 75 18.85 8.24 -22.89
CA PHE A 75 18.53 8.09 -24.32
C PHE A 75 17.47 9.05 -24.84
N LEU A 76 16.62 9.59 -23.95
CA LEU A 76 15.46 10.41 -24.34
C LEU A 76 15.51 11.85 -23.79
N ALA A 77 16.55 12.20 -23.02
CA ALA A 77 16.71 13.50 -22.37
C ALA A 77 15.47 13.93 -21.55
N LEU A 78 14.76 12.96 -20.95
CA LEU A 78 13.59 13.23 -20.12
C LEU A 78 14.01 13.90 -18.80
N PRO A 79 13.15 14.76 -18.23
CA PRO A 79 13.39 15.36 -16.92
C PRO A 79 13.45 14.28 -15.84
N GLU A 80 14.23 14.55 -14.79
CA GLU A 80 14.41 13.63 -13.67
C GLU A 80 13.09 13.46 -12.90
N LEU A 81 12.70 12.22 -12.64
CA LEU A 81 11.51 11.91 -11.86
C LEU A 81 11.75 12.28 -10.40
N GLU A 82 10.95 13.20 -9.87
CA GLU A 82 11.01 13.57 -8.45
C GLU A 82 10.78 12.34 -7.55
N ALA A 83 11.60 12.21 -6.51
CA ALA A 83 11.52 11.09 -5.58
C ALA A 83 10.12 10.93 -4.95
N GLY A 84 9.41 12.04 -4.71
CA GLY A 84 8.05 12.01 -4.17
C GLY A 84 7.07 11.25 -5.06
N TRP A 85 7.10 11.50 -6.38
CA TRP A 85 6.25 10.79 -7.35
C TRP A 85 6.60 9.31 -7.46
N ALA A 86 7.89 8.98 -7.43
CA ALA A 86 8.35 7.58 -7.43
C ALA A 86 7.85 6.82 -6.19
N ILE A 87 7.98 7.41 -5.00
CA ILE A 87 7.52 6.81 -3.73
C ILE A 87 6.00 6.62 -3.76
N MET A 88 5.23 7.63 -4.19
CA MET A 88 3.78 7.52 -4.31
C MET A 88 3.37 6.37 -5.25
N ALA A 89 4.02 6.25 -6.41
CA ALA A 89 3.73 5.17 -7.36
C ALA A 89 4.02 3.79 -6.75
N ILE A 90 5.15 3.61 -6.06
CA ILE A 90 5.50 2.35 -5.39
C ILE A 90 4.48 2.02 -4.30
N MET A 91 4.13 2.99 -3.45
CA MET A 91 3.14 2.79 -2.38
C MET A 91 1.77 2.37 -2.93
N LEU A 92 1.32 2.99 -4.02
CA LEU A 92 0.07 2.63 -4.68
C LEU A 92 0.13 1.21 -5.25
N VAL A 93 1.19 0.85 -5.97
CA VAL A 93 1.36 -0.50 -6.53
C VAL A 93 1.40 -1.55 -5.43
N SER A 94 2.16 -1.32 -4.36
CA SER A 94 2.23 -2.26 -3.22
C SER A 94 0.88 -2.37 -2.50
N GLY A 95 0.20 -1.25 -2.21
CA GLY A 95 -1.08 -1.23 -1.51
C GLY A 95 -2.19 -1.93 -2.31
N ILE A 96 -2.33 -1.57 -3.59
CA ILE A 96 -3.35 -2.14 -4.49
C ILE A 96 -3.08 -3.63 -4.71
N SER A 97 -1.83 -4.02 -4.97
CA SER A 97 -1.47 -5.43 -5.18
C SER A 97 -1.79 -6.27 -3.95
N ASN A 98 -1.48 -5.77 -2.74
CA ASN A 98 -1.79 -6.50 -1.52
C ASN A 98 -3.29 -6.62 -1.28
N ALA A 99 -4.06 -5.55 -1.53
CA ALA A 99 -5.51 -5.59 -1.41
C ALA A 99 -6.13 -6.59 -2.40
N LEU A 100 -5.71 -6.56 -3.67
CA LEU A 100 -6.21 -7.45 -4.72
C LEU A 100 -5.82 -8.91 -4.47
N LEU A 101 -4.57 -9.18 -4.09
CA LEU A 101 -4.11 -10.54 -3.80
C LEU A 101 -4.75 -11.10 -2.53
N SER A 102 -4.89 -10.28 -1.48
CA SER A 102 -5.61 -10.67 -0.26
C SER A 102 -7.06 -11.02 -0.57
N TRP A 103 -7.73 -10.20 -1.38
CA TRP A 103 -9.09 -10.46 -1.84
C TRP A 103 -9.18 -11.72 -2.70
N TYR A 104 -8.28 -11.88 -3.68
CA TYR A 104 -8.22 -13.05 -4.56
C TYR A 104 -8.03 -14.36 -3.77
N TYR A 105 -7.04 -14.40 -2.87
CA TYR A 105 -6.77 -15.59 -2.06
C TYR A 105 -7.87 -15.85 -1.01
N SER A 106 -8.57 -14.83 -0.52
CA SER A 106 -9.73 -15.03 0.34
C SER A 106 -10.89 -15.74 -0.37
N ARG A 107 -11.13 -15.40 -1.65
CA ARG A 107 -12.16 -16.02 -2.50
C ARG A 107 -11.80 -17.41 -2.96
N LYS A 108 -10.50 -17.72 -3.08
CA LYS A 108 -10.03 -18.99 -3.63
C LYS A 108 -10.24 -20.18 -2.69
N GLY A 109 -10.78 -19.98 -1.48
CA GLY A 109 -11.30 -21.04 -0.60
C GLY A 109 -10.51 -22.35 -0.66
N ASP A 110 -9.46 -22.43 0.15
CA ASP A 110 -8.57 -23.60 0.32
C ASP A 110 -7.33 -23.68 -0.59
N LEU A 111 -6.18 -23.46 0.06
CA LEU A 111 -4.99 -24.30 -0.07
C LEU A 111 -4.68 -24.86 1.33
#